data_AF-A0A7J9KP87-F1
#
_entry.id   AF-A0A7J9KP87-F1
#
_cell.length_a   1.000
_cell.length_b   1.000
_cell.length_c   1.000
_cell.angle_alpha   90.00
_cell.angle_beta   90.00
_cell.angle_gamma   90.00
#
_symmetry.space_group_name_H-M   'P 1'
#
loop_
_entity.id
_entity.type
_entity.pdbx_description
1 polymer ?
#
loop_
_entity_poly.entity_id
_entity_poly.type
_entity_poly.pdbx_seq_one_letter_code
_entity_poly.pdbx_strand_id
1 'polypeptide(L)' 'NTAYHSEFYGPTRPAAYQAQVFTFLVRDQRLGANVGSTQGPTELGKYLMRSPIGEVIFGGKTMHF' A
#
# COMPACT_ATOMS: atom_id res chain seq x y z
N ASN A 1 13.03 11.14 -4.54
CA ASN A 1 13.77 11.25 -3.26
C ASN A 1 15.29 11.12 -3.43
N THR A 2 15.82 11.16 -4.66
CA THR A 2 17.26 11.04 -4.95
C THR A 2 18.05 12.33 -4.75
N ALA A 3 17.58 13.47 -5.29
CA ALA A 3 18.20 14.77 -5.02
C ALA A 3 17.65 15.41 -3.74
N TYR A 4 16.36 15.21 -3.45
CA TYR A 4 15.68 15.65 -2.24
C TYR A 4 15.35 14.44 -1.37
N HIS A 5 16.23 14.14 -0.42
CA HIS A 5 16.11 12.98 0.45
C HIS A 5 14.98 13.14 1.47
N SER A 6 14.16 12.10 1.60
CA SER A 6 12.98 12.12 2.49
C SER A 6 13.34 12.22 3.98
N GLU A 7 14.57 11.90 4.35
CA GLU A 7 15.09 12.08 5.72
C GLU A 7 15.19 13.56 6.12
N PHE A 8 15.45 14.44 5.15
CA PHE A 8 15.60 15.88 5.40
C PHE A 8 14.34 16.68 5.03
N TYR A 9 13.59 16.23 4.03
CA TYR A 9 12.45 16.97 3.48
C TYR A 9 11.09 16.29 3.72
N GLY A 10 11.09 15.18 4.45
CA GLY A 10 9.90 14.35 4.64
C GLY A 10 9.54 13.51 3.41
N PRO A 11 8.59 12.57 3.58
CA PRO A 11 8.11 11.74 2.49
C PRO A 11 7.30 12.58 1.49
N THR A 12 7.44 12.26 0.20
CA THR A 12 6.52 12.78 -0.80
C THR A 12 5.11 12.25 -0.52
N ARG A 13 4.07 12.92 -1.03
CA ARG A 13 2.69 12.43 -0.87
C ARG A 13 2.52 10.96 -1.29
N PRO A 14 3.00 10.50 -2.45
CA PRO A 14 2.94 9.08 -2.82
C PRO A 14 3.62 8.17 -1.78
N ALA A 15 4.81 8.55 -1.30
CA ALA A 15 5.53 7.76 -0.30
C ALA A 15 4.79 7.70 1.04
N ALA A 16 4.15 8.79 1.47
CA ALA A 16 3.36 8.82 2.69
C ALA A 16 2.11 7.91 2.59
N TYR A 17 1.41 7.93 1.44
CA TYR A 17 0.25 7.08 1.21
C TYR A 17 0.63 5.59 1.13
N GLN A 18 1.74 5.24 0.47
CA GLN A 18 2.23 3.85 0.44
C GLN A 18 2.68 3.38 1.84
N ALA A 19 3.38 4.22 2.59
CA ALA A 19 3.79 3.89 3.97
C ALA A 19 2.59 3.69 4.92
N GLN A 20 1.52 4.46 4.73
CA GLN A 20 0.29 4.29 5.50
C GLN A 20 -0.36 2.92 5.24
N VAL A 21 -0.52 2.53 3.97
CA VAL A 21 -1.09 1.21 3.62
C VAL A 21 -0.20 0.08 4.13
N PHE A 22 1.12 0.22 3.99
CA PHE A 22 2.07 -0.76 4.52
C PHE A 22 1.96 -0.94 6.04
N THR A 23 1.76 0.15 6.78
CA THR A 23 1.57 0.10 8.23
C THR A 23 0.34 -0.72 8.62
N PHE A 24 -0.78 -0.54 7.91
CA PHE A 24 -2.00 -1.34 8.14
C PHE A 24 -1.83 -2.79 7.70
N LEU A 25 -1.16 -3.05 6.57
CA LEU A 25 -0.87 -4.41 6.11
C LEU A 25 -0.08 -5.18 7.18
N VAL A 26 1.03 -4.61 7.66
CA VAL A 26 1.88 -5.26 8.68
C VAL A 26 1.13 -5.44 9.99
N ARG A 27 0.35 -4.43 10.42
CA ARG A 27 -0.49 -4.55 11.62
C ARG A 27 -1.46 -5.73 11.48
N ASP A 28 -2.21 -5.78 10.40
CA ASP A 28 -3.30 -6.75 10.26
C ASP A 28 -2.76 -8.16 10.00
N GLN A 29 -1.61 -8.28 9.31
CA GLN A 29 -0.88 -9.55 9.21
C GLN A 29 -0.44 -10.05 10.60
N ARG A 30 0.07 -9.16 11.47
CA ARG A 30 0.43 -9.52 12.86
C ARG A 30 -0.78 -9.91 13.71
N LEU A 31 -1.95 -9.38 13.39
CA LEU A 31 -3.22 -9.77 14.01
C LEU A 31 -3.81 -11.07 13.42
N GLY A 32 -3.12 -11.72 12.47
CA GLY A 32 -3.53 -12.99 11.87
C GLY A 32 -4.40 -12.86 10.63
N ALA A 33 -4.59 -11.66 10.07
CA ALA A 33 -5.32 -11.49 8.82
C ALA A 33 -4.50 -12.02 7.63
N ASN A 34 -5.15 -12.75 6.72
CA ASN A 34 -4.53 -13.17 5.48
C ASN A 34 -4.54 -12.02 4.46
N VAL A 35 -3.49 -11.21 4.46
CA VAL A 35 -3.38 -10.01 3.62
C VAL A 35 -3.43 -10.29 2.11
N GLY A 36 -3.12 -11.52 1.68
CA GLY A 36 -3.14 -11.92 0.28
C GLY A 36 -4.52 -12.32 -0.24
N SER A 37 -5.42 -12.78 0.64
CA SER A 37 -6.77 -13.24 0.27
C SER A 37 -7.89 -12.41 0.88
N THR A 38 -7.57 -11.33 1.62
CA THR A 38 -8.59 -10.47 2.22
C THR A 38 -9.27 -9.64 1.14
N GLN A 39 -10.53 -9.95 0.86
CA GLN A 39 -11.38 -9.18 -0.04
C GLN A 39 -11.88 -7.90 0.66
N GLY A 40 -11.76 -6.77 -0.01
CA GLY A 40 -12.25 -5.47 0.43
C GLY A 40 -13.72 -5.25 0.07
N PRO A 41 -14.32 -4.12 0.51
CA PRO A 41 -15.73 -3.81 0.26
C PRO A 41 -16.11 -3.66 -1.22
N THR A 42 -15.13 -3.40 -2.09
CA THR A 42 -15.30 -3.24 -3.54
C THR A 42 -14.96 -4.50 -4.32
N GLU A 43 -14.92 -5.66 -3.66
CA GLU A 43 -14.52 -6.97 -4.21
C GLU A 43 -13.07 -7.08 -4.72
N LEU A 44 -12.30 -6.00 -4.67
CA LEU A 44 -10.85 -6.01 -4.88
C LEU A 44 -10.12 -6.38 -3.59
N GLY A 45 -8.87 -6.84 -3.69
CA GLY A 45 -8.06 -7.15 -2.51
C GLY A 45 -7.86 -5.91 -1.63
N LYS A 46 -8.11 -6.08 -0.32
CA LYS A 46 -8.08 -4.98 0.67
C LYS A 46 -6.68 -4.35 0.79
N TYR A 47 -5.63 -5.16 0.69
CA TYR A 47 -4.24 -4.71 0.85
C TYR A 47 -3.41 -4.84 -0.43
N LEU A 48 -3.66 -5.87 -1.23
CA LEU A 48 -2.91 -6.17 -2.45
C LEU A 48 -3.87 -6.41 -3.61
N MET A 49 -3.51 -5.96 -4.80
CA MET A 49 -4.26 -6.23 -6.03
C MET A 49 -3.30 -6.26 -7.24
N ARG A 50 -3.85 -6.47 -8.43
CA ARG A 50 -3.08 -6.41 -9.69
C ARG A 50 -3.21 -5.05 -10.36
N SER A 51 -2.07 -4.49 -10.75
CA SER A 51 -1.94 -3.38 -11.69
C SER A 51 -2.50 -3.77 -13.07
N PRO A 52 -2.87 -2.82 -13.95
CA PRO A 52 -3.26 -3.11 -15.33
C PRO A 52 -2.26 -3.95 -16.12
N ILE A 53 -0.97 -3.92 -15.74
CA ILE A 53 0.10 -4.73 -16.36
C ILE A 53 0.44 -6.01 -15.56
N GLY A 54 -0.36 -6.33 -14.55
CA GLY A 54 -0.21 -7.56 -13.77
C GLY A 54 0.79 -7.51 -12.62
N GLU A 55 1.38 -6.36 -12.28
CA GLU A 55 2.21 -6.23 -11.08
C GLU A 55 1.37 -6.29 -9.80
N VAL A 56 1.95 -6.78 -8.69
CA VAL A 56 1.30 -6.73 -7.37
C VAL A 56 1.50 -5.34 -6.78
N ILE A 57 0.41 -4.64 -6.50
CA ILE A 57 0.43 -3.26 -5.97
C ILE A 57 -0.49 -3.11 -4.74
N PHE A 58 -0.27 -2.05 -3.96
CA PHE A 58 -1.06 -1.76 -2.77
C PHE A 58 -2.48 -1.31 -3.09
N GLY A 59 -3.45 -1.97 -2.46
CA GLY A 59 -4.90 -1.78 -2.59
C GLY A 59 -5.43 -0.39 -2.24
N GLY A 60 -6.68 -0.13 -2.63
CA GLY A 60 -7.45 1.04 -2.21
C GLY A 60 -7.02 2.35 -2.86
N LYS A 61 -7.09 3.46 -2.12
CA LYS A 61 -6.81 4.80 -2.70
C LYS A 61 -5.35 4.96 -3.13
N THR A 62 -4.43 4.10 -2.70
CA THR A 62 -3.03 4.09 -3.18
C THR A 62 -2.87 3.51 -4.59
N MET A 63 -3.93 2.95 -5.21
CA MET A 63 -3.93 2.46 -6.60
C MET A 63 -3.29 3.38 -7.64
N HIS A 64 -3.42 4.69 -7.47
CA HIS A 64 -2.96 5.70 -8.44
C HIS A 64 -1.51 6.14 -8.21
N PHE A 65 -0.80 5.56 -7.23
CA PHE A 65 0.57 5.87 -6.85
C PHE A 65 1.48 4.65 -7.00
#